data_AF-A0A6V8IG05-F1
#
_entry.id   AF-A0A6V8IG05-F1
#
_cell.length_a   1.000
_cell.length_b   1.000
_cell.length_c   1.000
_cell.angle_alpha   90.00
_cell.angle_beta   90.00
_cell.angle_gamma   90.00
#
_symmetry.space_group_name_H-M   'P 1'
#
loop_
_entity.id
_entity.type
_entity.pdbx_description
1 polymer ?
#
loop_
_entity_poly.entity_id
_entity_poly.type
_entity_poly.pdbx_seq_one_letter_code
_entity_poly.pdbx_strand_id
1 'polypeptide(L)'
;MVRKKVDAPAPEPSRIDIASAWDGVLVLLEEGLTLREICQRSDMPTWEGLRKFIRKDPGRVAQYAHARTAGAEALEDELLHAARSAGPEDAAARRLQVDALKWVMSKRAPKVYGDKITQEHTGADGGPLEFTEIRRVVVDVPKKD
;
A
#
# COMPACT_ATOMS: atom_id res chain seq x y z
N MET A 1 -38.25 -5.41 5.27
CA MET A 1 -38.04 -4.23 6.14
C MET A 1 -36.89 -3.41 5.54
N VAL A 2 -37.22 -2.39 4.74
CA VAL A 2 -36.22 -1.59 3.99
C VAL A 2 -35.55 -0.63 4.99
N ARG A 3 -34.24 -0.78 5.23
CA ARG A 3 -33.48 0.16 6.06
C ARG A 3 -33.44 1.50 5.32
N LYS A 4 -34.15 2.49 5.86
CA LYS A 4 -34.13 3.88 5.41
C LYS A 4 -32.69 4.38 5.57
N LYS A 5 -31.98 4.60 4.46
CA LYS A 5 -30.68 5.25 4.46
C LYS A 5 -30.94 6.68 4.90
N VAL A 6 -30.60 7.00 6.15
CA VAL A 6 -30.64 8.37 6.66
C VAL A 6 -29.44 9.05 5.99
N ASP A 7 -29.71 9.94 5.03
CA ASP A 7 -28.67 10.74 4.41
C ASP A 7 -28.02 11.59 5.50
N ALA A 8 -26.76 11.26 5.81
CA ALA A 8 -25.93 12.14 6.62
C ALA A 8 -25.78 13.47 5.87
N PRO A 9 -25.89 14.62 6.55
CA PRO A 9 -25.71 15.91 5.90
C PRO A 9 -24.35 15.95 5.20
N ALA A 10 -24.30 16.54 4.01
CA ALA A 10 -23.06 16.71 3.26
C ALA A 10 -22.02 17.38 4.19
N PRO A 11 -20.78 16.86 4.28
CA PRO A 11 -19.77 17.46 5.13
C PRO A 11 -19.55 18.91 4.68
N GLU A 12 -19.72 19.86 5.60
CA GLU A 12 -19.35 21.26 5.36
C GLU A 12 -17.90 21.31 4.84
N PRO A 13 -17.57 22.21 3.90
CA PRO A 13 -16.20 22.33 3.40
C PRO A 13 -15.26 22.48 4.59
N SER A 14 -14.38 21.48 4.76
CA SER A 14 -13.59 21.32 5.98
C SER A 14 -12.84 22.61 6.30
N ARG A 15 -13.24 23.29 7.38
CA ARG A 15 -12.49 24.41 7.99
C ARG A 15 -11.13 23.99 8.55
N ILE A 16 -10.81 22.70 8.46
CA ILE A 16 -9.57 22.10 8.97
C ILE A 16 -8.42 22.50 8.05
N ASP A 17 -7.38 23.07 8.66
CA ASP A 17 -6.12 23.30 7.97
C ASP A 17 -5.45 21.95 7.67
N ILE A 18 -5.40 21.62 6.38
CA ILE A 18 -4.84 20.36 5.88
C ILE A 18 -3.35 20.25 6.21
N ALA A 19 -2.64 21.38 6.25
CA ALA A 19 -1.22 21.38 6.60
C ALA A 19 -1.01 20.95 8.06
N SER A 20 -1.78 21.52 8.99
CA SER A 20 -1.74 21.12 10.40
C SER A 20 -2.18 19.66 10.64
N ALA A 21 -3.09 19.13 9.83
CA ALA A 21 -3.55 17.74 9.96
C ALA A 21 -2.62 16.71 9.31
N TRP A 22 -1.60 17.14 8.56
CA TRP A 22 -0.84 16.26 7.67
C TRP A 22 -0.10 15.14 8.41
N ASP A 23 0.58 15.45 9.50
CA ASP A 23 1.32 14.45 10.28
C ASP A 23 0.38 13.40 10.87
N GLY A 24 -0.81 13.82 11.34
CA GLY A 24 -1.84 12.89 11.81
C GLY A 24 -2.38 11.98 10.71
N VAL A 25 -2.49 12.49 9.47
CA VAL A 25 -2.86 11.66 8.32
C VAL A 25 -1.79 10.60 8.04
N LEU A 26 -0.51 10.95 8.13
CA LEU A 26 0.60 10.01 7.92
C LEU A 26 0.59 8.91 8.97
N VAL A 27 0.43 9.26 10.25
CA VAL A 27 0.29 8.27 11.34
C VAL A 27 -0.86 7.32 11.08
N LEU A 28 -2.04 7.81 10.69
CA LEU A 28 -3.18 6.93 10.40
C LEU A 28 -2.95 6.03 9.17
N LEU A 29 -2.20 6.48 8.17
CA LEU A 29 -1.81 5.62 7.04
C LEU A 29 -0.85 4.51 7.46
N GLU A 30 0.06 4.81 8.40
CA GLU A 30 0.99 3.85 9.01
C GLU A 30 0.25 2.84 9.90
N GLU A 31 -0.87 3.24 10.52
CA GLU A 31 -1.81 2.32 11.19
C GLU A 31 -2.67 1.50 10.20
N GLY A 32 -2.36 1.55 8.89
CA GLY A 32 -3.01 0.72 7.86
C GLY A 32 -4.27 1.33 7.25
N LEU A 33 -4.83 2.41 7.81
CA LEU A 33 -6.07 3.01 7.33
C LEU A 33 -5.93 3.51 5.89
N THR A 34 -7.04 3.47 5.15
CA THR A 34 -7.13 4.10 3.84
C THR A 34 -7.37 5.60 3.98
N LEU A 35 -6.95 6.37 2.97
CA LEU A 35 -7.34 7.79 2.86
C LEU A 35 -8.86 8.00 2.94
N ARG A 36 -9.67 7.01 2.57
CA ARG A 36 -11.13 7.14 2.53
C ARG A 36 -11.68 7.10 3.95
N GLU A 37 -11.21 6.16 4.76
CA GLU A 37 -11.55 6.04 6.19
C GLU A 37 -11.05 7.25 6.97
N ILE A 38 -9.83 7.72 6.70
CA ILE A 38 -9.28 8.92 7.33
C ILE A 38 -10.20 10.11 7.06
N CYS A 39 -10.56 10.39 5.80
CA CYS A 39 -11.45 11.49 5.44
C CYS A 39 -12.91 11.36 5.91
N GLN A 40 -13.31 10.23 6.50
CA GLN A 40 -14.64 10.07 7.10
C GLN A 40 -14.70 10.53 8.56
N ARG A 41 -13.55 10.78 9.19
CA ARG A 41 -13.46 11.27 10.57
C ARG A 41 -13.82 12.77 10.63
N SER A 42 -14.43 13.19 11.73
CA SER A 42 -14.93 14.56 11.91
C SER A 42 -13.82 15.62 11.99
N ASP A 43 -12.60 15.19 12.35
CA ASP A 43 -11.40 16.02 12.52
C ASP A 43 -10.42 15.89 11.34
N MET A 44 -10.88 15.40 10.19
CA MET A 44 -10.03 15.15 9.02
C MET A 44 -10.42 15.99 7.79
N PRO A 45 -9.44 16.34 6.94
CA PRO A 45 -9.70 16.99 5.66
C PRO A 45 -10.64 16.20 4.75
N THR A 46 -11.35 16.91 3.88
CA THR A 46 -12.14 16.25 2.82
C THR A 46 -11.26 15.43 1.88
N TRP A 47 -11.86 14.41 1.27
CA TRP A 47 -11.18 13.54 0.30
C TRP A 47 -10.57 14.28 -0.89
N GLU A 48 -11.30 15.26 -1.44
CA GLU A 48 -10.80 16.07 -2.54
C GLU A 48 -9.66 17.00 -2.09
N GLY A 49 -9.86 17.68 -0.96
CA GLY A 49 -8.87 18.59 -0.38
C GLY A 49 -7.54 17.91 -0.09
N LEU A 50 -7.57 16.76 0.60
CA LEU A 50 -6.38 16.00 0.96
C LEU A 50 -5.62 15.51 -0.28
N ARG A 51 -6.33 14.95 -1.26
CA ARG A 51 -5.69 14.47 -2.51
C ARG A 51 -5.10 15.61 -3.34
N LYS A 52 -5.75 16.78 -3.35
CA LYS A 52 -5.19 17.99 -3.98
C LYS A 52 -3.95 18.47 -3.25
N PHE A 53 -3.97 18.47 -1.91
CA PHE A 53 -2.85 18.86 -1.07
C PHE A 53 -1.61 17.98 -1.27
N ILE A 54 -1.79 16.66 -1.32
CA ILE A 54 -0.73 15.68 -1.58
C ILE A 54 -0.10 15.93 -2.96
N ARG A 55 -0.90 16.00 -4.02
CA ARG A 55 -0.39 16.11 -5.41
C ARG A 55 0.34 17.41 -5.72
N LYS A 56 0.12 18.47 -4.93
CA LYS A 56 0.73 19.78 -5.14
C LYS A 56 2.21 19.83 -4.77
N ASP A 57 2.70 18.85 -4.02
CA ASP A 57 4.05 18.86 -3.47
C ASP A 57 4.71 17.48 -3.61
N PRO A 58 5.83 17.34 -4.34
CA PRO A 58 6.52 16.06 -4.51
C PRO A 58 6.99 15.43 -3.19
N GLY A 59 7.36 16.24 -2.20
CA GLY A 59 7.74 15.77 -0.87
C GLY A 59 6.57 15.10 -0.16
N ARG A 60 5.36 15.69 -0.24
CA ARG A 60 4.14 15.07 0.31
C ARG A 60 3.74 13.79 -0.42
N VAL A 61 3.95 13.71 -1.73
CA VAL A 61 3.76 12.46 -2.49
C VAL A 61 4.70 11.38 -1.96
N ALA A 62 5.98 11.71 -1.72
CA ALA A 62 6.95 10.78 -1.17
C ALA A 62 6.59 10.34 0.26
N GLN A 63 6.23 11.28 1.15
CA GLN A 63 5.77 10.99 2.51
C GLN A 63 4.53 10.08 2.51
N TYR A 64 3.53 10.41 1.68
CA TYR A 64 2.34 9.58 1.50
C TYR A 64 2.67 8.15 1.05
N ALA A 65 3.56 8.02 0.05
CA ALA A 65 3.98 6.72 -0.45
C ALA A 65 4.71 5.91 0.62
N HIS A 66 5.60 6.56 1.39
CA HIS A 66 6.34 5.94 2.48
C HIS A 66 5.40 5.46 3.59
N ALA A 67 4.50 6.31 4.08
CA ALA A 67 3.53 5.96 5.11
C ALA A 67 2.65 4.77 4.68
N ARG A 68 2.26 4.72 3.39
CA ARG A 68 1.52 3.56 2.85
C ARG A 68 2.32 2.27 2.79
N THR A 69 3.62 2.36 2.56
CA THR A 69 4.52 1.20 2.61
C THR A 69 4.71 0.74 4.05
N ALA A 70 4.96 1.65 4.99
CA ALA A 70 5.10 1.35 6.42
C ALA A 70 3.82 0.73 7.00
N GLY A 71 2.64 1.25 6.63
CA GLY A 71 1.37 0.68 7.08
C GLY A 71 1.04 -0.71 6.52
N ALA A 72 1.92 -1.34 5.74
CA ALA A 72 1.80 -2.76 5.46
C ALA A 72 2.03 -3.62 6.72
N GLU A 73 2.79 -3.14 7.71
CA GLU A 73 2.99 -3.83 9.00
C GLU A 73 1.71 -3.88 9.83
N ALA A 74 0.96 -2.78 9.92
CA ALA A 74 -0.35 -2.78 10.59
C ALA A 74 -1.36 -3.73 9.90
N LEU A 75 -1.33 -3.80 8.57
CA LEU A 75 -2.15 -4.75 7.81
C LEU A 75 -1.73 -6.21 8.05
N GLU A 76 -0.45 -6.46 8.37
CA GLU A 76 0.03 -7.78 8.74
C GLU A 76 -0.58 -8.23 10.07
N ASP A 77 -0.64 -7.36 11.07
CA ASP A 77 -1.28 -7.66 12.34
C ASP A 77 -2.78 -7.95 12.16
N GLU A 78 -3.49 -7.14 11.37
CA GLU A 78 -4.89 -7.37 11.04
C GLU A 78 -5.10 -8.72 10.33
N LEU A 79 -4.20 -9.07 9.40
CA LEU A 79 -4.22 -10.34 8.68
C LEU A 79 -4.04 -11.52 9.64
N LEU A 80 -3.05 -11.44 10.52
CA LEU A 80 -2.75 -12.49 11.50
C LEU A 80 -3.89 -12.65 12.50
N HIS A 81 -4.50 -11.55 12.93
CA HIS A 81 -5.69 -11.57 13.76
C HIS A 81 -6.85 -12.29 13.06
N ALA A 82 -7.19 -11.89 11.83
CA ALA A 82 -8.27 -12.48 11.05
C ALA A 82 -8.08 -13.99 10.81
N ALA A 83 -6.84 -14.43 10.57
CA ALA A 83 -6.52 -15.84 10.39
C ALA A 83 -6.66 -16.65 11.68
N ARG A 84 -6.26 -16.09 12.83
CA ARG A 84 -6.29 -16.79 14.13
C ARG A 84 -7.67 -16.80 14.78
N SER A 85 -8.50 -15.79 14.50
CA SER A 85 -9.83 -15.65 15.09
C SER A 85 -10.94 -16.35 14.31
N ALA A 86 -10.62 -17.00 13.19
CA ALA A 86 -11.63 -17.59 12.31
C ALA A 86 -12.35 -18.79 12.97
N GLY A 87 -13.68 -18.73 12.97
CA GLY A 87 -14.59 -19.80 13.40
C GLY A 87 -15.30 -20.46 12.22
N PRO A 88 -16.00 -21.59 12.45
CA PRO A 88 -16.72 -22.31 11.39
C PRO A 88 -17.72 -21.45 10.59
N GLU A 89 -18.37 -20.49 11.25
CA GLU A 89 -19.38 -19.61 10.67
C GLU A 89 -18.82 -18.46 9.83
N ASP A 90 -17.60 -18.00 10.10
CA ASP A 90 -16.99 -16.83 9.43
C ASP A 90 -15.75 -17.16 8.59
N ALA A 91 -15.31 -18.44 8.57
CA ALA A 91 -14.11 -18.90 7.88
C ALA A 91 -14.00 -18.41 6.43
N ALA A 92 -15.10 -18.41 5.66
CA ALA A 92 -15.12 -17.94 4.29
C ALA A 92 -14.87 -16.43 4.17
N ALA A 93 -15.48 -15.63 5.06
CA ALA A 93 -15.29 -14.18 5.10
C ALA A 93 -13.88 -13.83 5.56
N ARG A 94 -13.35 -14.53 6.58
CA ARG A 94 -11.98 -14.35 7.08
C ARG A 94 -10.94 -14.72 6.03
N ARG A 95 -11.17 -15.80 5.28
CA ARG A 95 -10.31 -16.15 4.15
C ARG A 95 -10.27 -15.05 3.10
N LEU A 96 -11.41 -14.48 2.72
CA LEU A 96 -11.47 -13.34 1.80
C LEU A 96 -10.70 -12.13 2.35
N GLN A 97 -10.84 -11.84 3.65
CA GLN A 97 -10.10 -10.76 4.30
C GLN A 97 -8.58 -11.00 4.23
N VAL A 98 -8.11 -12.19 4.59
CA VAL A 98 -6.69 -12.58 4.51
C VAL A 98 -6.16 -12.47 3.08
N ASP A 99 -6.89 -12.98 2.09
CA ASP A 99 -6.46 -12.92 0.69
C ASP A 99 -6.38 -11.47 0.17
N ALA A 100 -7.34 -10.62 0.54
CA ALA A 100 -7.32 -9.21 0.20
C ALA A 100 -6.13 -8.49 0.86
N LEU A 101 -5.86 -8.73 2.14
CA LEU A 101 -4.74 -8.14 2.85
C LEU A 101 -3.39 -8.56 2.25
N LYS A 102 -3.19 -9.86 1.97
CA LYS A 102 -2.00 -10.37 1.26
C LYS A 102 -1.77 -9.63 -0.05
N TRP A 103 -2.82 -9.50 -0.87
CA TRP A 103 -2.71 -8.79 -2.14
C TRP A 103 -2.33 -7.32 -1.93
N VAL A 104 -2.99 -6.61 -1.02
CA VAL A 104 -2.70 -5.19 -0.74
C VAL A 104 -1.26 -5.02 -0.24
N MET A 105 -0.82 -5.83 0.72
CA MET A 105 0.54 -5.78 1.27
C MET A 105 1.59 -6.03 0.19
N SER A 106 1.38 -7.02 -0.69
CA SER A 106 2.27 -7.31 -1.82
C SER A 106 2.45 -6.12 -2.77
N LYS A 107 1.46 -5.22 -2.89
CA LYS A 107 1.52 -4.02 -3.74
C LYS A 107 2.04 -2.80 -2.99
N ARG A 108 1.77 -2.67 -1.69
CA ARG A 108 2.23 -1.53 -0.86
C ARG A 108 3.70 -1.66 -0.46
N ALA A 109 4.17 -2.87 -0.19
CA ALA A 109 5.52 -3.16 0.26
C ALA A 109 6.10 -4.40 -0.47
N PRO A 110 6.26 -4.34 -1.81
CA PRO A 110 6.66 -5.48 -2.64
C PRO A 110 8.04 -6.06 -2.28
N LYS A 111 8.94 -5.26 -1.69
CA LYS A 111 10.26 -5.75 -1.26
C LYS A 111 10.18 -6.74 -0.09
N VAL A 112 9.18 -6.56 0.78
CA VAL A 112 8.99 -7.34 2.01
C VAL A 112 7.98 -8.46 1.76
N TYR A 113 6.79 -8.11 1.24
CA TYR A 113 5.65 -9.03 1.11
C TYR A 113 5.34 -9.42 -0.35
N GLY A 114 6.16 -9.02 -1.32
CA GLY A 114 6.00 -9.46 -2.70
C GLY A 114 6.52 -10.87 -2.91
N ASP A 115 5.93 -11.58 -3.87
CA ASP A 115 6.38 -12.92 -4.26
C ASP A 115 7.83 -12.84 -4.78
N LYS A 116 8.71 -13.66 -4.20
CA LYS A 116 10.10 -13.79 -4.64
C LYS A 116 10.21 -15.06 -5.47
N ILE A 117 10.46 -14.89 -6.76
CA ILE A 117 10.69 -16.01 -7.68
C ILE A 117 12.17 -16.04 -8.03
N THR A 118 12.82 -17.17 -7.73
CA THR A 118 14.16 -17.47 -8.24
C THR A 118 13.99 -18.40 -9.43
N GLN A 119 14.42 -17.96 -10.61
CA GLN A 119 14.41 -18.80 -11.81
C GLN A 119 15.82 -19.32 -12.06
N GLU A 120 15.94 -20.63 -12.18
CA GLU A 120 17.14 -21.25 -12.72
C GLU A 120 17.00 -21.27 -14.24
N HIS A 121 17.96 -20.68 -14.94
CA HIS A 121 17.99 -20.67 -16.39
C HIS A 121 18.97 -21.74 -16.88
N THR A 122 18.45 -22.79 -17.52
CA THR A 122 19.23 -23.87 -18.16
C THR A 122 18.94 -23.93 -19.65
N GLY A 123 19.86 -24.51 -20.40
CA GLY A 123 19.71 -24.82 -21.82
C GLY A 123 18.88 -26.09 -22.04
N ALA A 124 18.88 -26.57 -23.29
CA ALA A 124 18.19 -27.79 -23.66
C ALA A 124 18.61 -28.98 -22.77
N ASP A 125 17.63 -29.79 -22.36
CA ASP A 125 17.83 -30.97 -21.51
C ASP A 125 18.56 -30.69 -20.16
N GLY A 126 18.47 -29.46 -19.64
CA GLY A 126 19.14 -29.05 -18.41
C GLY A 126 20.64 -28.74 -18.59
N GLY A 127 21.11 -28.68 -19.83
CA GLY A 127 22.49 -28.34 -20.16
C GLY A 127 22.83 -26.85 -19.96
N PRO A 128 24.06 -26.45 -20.29
CA PRO A 128 24.47 -25.04 -20.29
C PRO A 128 23.60 -24.20 -21.23
N LEU A 129 23.41 -22.92 -20.89
CA LEU A 129 22.83 -21.97 -21.83
C LEU A 129 23.75 -21.81 -23.05
N GLU A 130 23.23 -22.12 -24.22
CA GLU A 130 23.92 -21.91 -25.49
C GLU A 130 23.70 -20.47 -25.96
N PHE A 131 24.78 -19.74 -26.18
CA PHE A 131 24.75 -18.37 -26.70
C PHE A 131 25.39 -18.33 -28.08
N THR A 132 24.70 -17.76 -29.07
CA THR A 132 25.26 -17.59 -30.43
C THR A 132 26.34 -16.51 -30.48
N GLU A 133 26.25 -15.48 -29.64
CA GLU A 133 27.23 -14.39 -29.55
C GLU A 133 27.20 -13.77 -28.15
N ILE A 134 28.38 -13.50 -27.57
CA ILE A 134 28.52 -12.76 -26.31
C ILE A 134 29.31 -11.49 -26.59
N ARG A 135 28.68 -10.32 -26.50
CA ARG A 135 29.36 -9.02 -26.56
C ARG A 135 29.50 -8.44 -25.15
N ARG A 136 30.70 -7.97 -24.81
CA ARG A 136 30.99 -7.29 -23.55
C ARG A 136 31.42 -5.86 -23.85
N VAL A 137 30.84 -4.89 -23.15
CA VAL A 137 31.25 -3.48 -23.20
C VAL A 137 31.86 -3.14 -21.85
N VAL A 138 33.15 -2.77 -21.85
CA VAL A 138 33.83 -2.26 -20.66
C VAL A 138 33.64 -0.74 -20.65
N VAL A 139 32.98 -0.23 -19.62
CA VAL A 139 32.83 1.21 -19.40
C VAL A 139 33.77 1.59 -18.27
N ASP A 140 34.78 2.41 -18.59
CA ASP A 140 35.66 2.96 -17.57
C ASP A 140 34.89 3.92 -16.67
N VAL A 141 35.11 3.81 -15.35
CA VAL A 141 34.50 4.73 -14.39
C VAL A 141 35.07 6.12 -14.62
N PRO A 142 34.24 7.16 -14.83
CA PRO A 142 34.75 8.51 -15.05
C PRO A 142 35.58 8.97 -13.85
N LYS A 143 36.79 9.48 -14.11
CA LYS A 143 37.62 10.11 -13.07
C LYS A 143 36.86 11.29 -12.49
N LYS A 144 36.73 11.31 -11.16
CA LYS A 144 36.15 12.41 -10.42
C LYS A 144 37.24 13.49 -10.30
N ASP A 145 37.04 14.64 -10.95
CA ASP A 145 37.86 15.85 -10.75
C ASP A 145 37.69 16.39 -9.32
#